data_AF-A0A8H6VC91-F1
#
_entry.id   AF-A0A8H6VC91-F1
#
_cell.length_a   1.000
_cell.length_b   1.000
_cell.length_c   1.000
_cell.angle_alpha   90.00
_cell.angle_beta   90.00
_cell.angle_gamma   90.00
#
_symmetry.space_group_name_H-M   'P 1'
#
loop_
_entity.id
_entity.type
_entity.pdbx_description
1 polymer ?
#
loop_
_entity_poly.entity_id
_entity_poly.type
_entity_poly.pdbx_seq_one_letter_code
_entity_poly.pdbx_strand_id
1 'polypeptide(L)'
;MLVNSLGLLWLGLAYAHGHSHYGHERGHSHHPHVRRDVAQPYISTRLPGQIDMLDSPVFVGDKPRLPPGSPQPAPSYMKDNVNNFFGSAPDHGSMTGPVLGPVNATVNGGERHGMVLAAKVSSDDYWLSSLGSVGSMPFAPAGYQFFRNVKDFGAVGDGVTDDTAAINRAVASFSASDHSTLRCGEKCGSTSSLGAVVYFPAGTYLISTPIIQYYYTQFVGNPTLKPVIKGAKNFTGIALVDTDFYIPGGNGAEWYINQSNFYRQIRNFVFDMTGMNWTNTDKDQTYVPAGIHWQVGQATSITNCDFQMAVSTADHSATAVGIYMENGSGGMVSDLTFTGGNIGFLAGSQQFTAINLQFTSCLTAIKSIWNWGFTWKNLYVLSCYIAIDATEYSGTGNQGTGSIAVVDSHFNGVPYAITIAHTANEQPNIVLDNLLVENSASVVLISGGETLLPGSTGALYFNSWVSGYRYLPDGSAGKSNGFINPAPNKPSLLLDGSGAFFRKPKPQYVGVTPVVATDHGISNDGTGDQARAINELLSSYLGSVIFFPAGVYLVESTVNIPVGSKIIGSGWSQIMGTGSTFEDESNPTVVVRPAQC
;
A
#
# COMPACT_ATOMS: atom_id res chain seq x y z
N MET A 1 3.26 42.25 -22.85
CA MET A 1 2.68 41.48 -23.97
C MET A 1 3.34 40.11 -23.92
N LEU A 2 2.92 39.16 -23.07
CA LEU A 2 1.69 38.35 -23.11
C LEU A 2 1.50 37.66 -24.47
N VAL A 3 1.94 36.40 -24.58
CA VAL A 3 1.28 35.36 -25.39
C VAL A 3 1.47 34.00 -24.71
N ASN A 4 0.36 33.44 -24.24
CA ASN A 4 0.12 32.05 -23.85
C ASN A 4 -0.09 31.18 -25.09
N SER A 5 0.13 29.87 -24.99
CA SER A 5 -0.53 28.84 -25.83
C SER A 5 -0.57 27.53 -25.02
N LEU A 6 -1.65 27.24 -24.29
CA LEU A 6 -2.91 26.56 -24.68
C LEU A 6 -2.72 25.08 -25.04
N GLY A 7 -3.05 24.22 -24.07
CA GLY A 7 -3.32 22.80 -24.26
C GLY A 7 -4.71 22.57 -24.87
N LEU A 8 -4.80 21.55 -25.71
CA LEU A 8 -6.04 21.11 -26.35
C LEU A 8 -6.85 20.21 -25.41
N LEU A 9 -8.10 20.61 -25.14
CA LEU A 9 -9.17 19.71 -24.69
C LEU A 9 -9.84 19.05 -25.90
N TRP A 10 -10.06 17.75 -25.81
CA TRP A 10 -10.94 16.98 -26.71
C TRP A 10 -12.37 16.99 -26.18
N LEU A 11 -13.33 17.39 -27.03
CA LEU A 11 -14.78 17.31 -26.81
C LEU A 11 -15.37 16.40 -27.91
N GLY A 12 -15.87 15.23 -27.52
CA GLY A 12 -16.59 14.31 -28.41
C GLY A 12 -18.10 14.49 -28.27
N LEU A 13 -18.76 14.96 -29.34
CA LEU A 13 -20.20 14.88 -29.52
C LEU A 13 -20.59 13.46 -29.96
N ALA A 14 -21.62 12.88 -29.34
CA ALA A 14 -22.27 11.66 -29.83
C ALA A 14 -23.72 11.96 -30.24
N TYR A 15 -24.06 11.58 -31.47
CA TYR A 15 -25.40 11.63 -32.06
C TYR A 15 -26.14 10.33 -31.71
N ALA A 16 -27.36 10.42 -31.17
CA ALA A 16 -28.21 9.27 -30.89
C ALA A 16 -29.17 8.97 -32.06
N HIS A 17 -29.25 7.71 -32.49
CA HIS A 17 -30.35 7.19 -33.30
C HIS A 17 -31.20 6.26 -32.44
N GLY A 18 -32.50 6.53 -32.39
CA GLY A 18 -33.46 5.76 -31.62
C GLY A 18 -34.00 4.56 -32.40
N HIS A 19 -34.31 3.48 -31.69
CA HIS A 19 -35.25 2.46 -32.13
C HIS A 19 -36.11 1.95 -30.96
N SER A 20 -37.37 1.68 -31.29
CA SER A 20 -38.53 1.52 -30.43
C SER A 20 -38.70 0.12 -29.82
N HIS A 21 -39.39 0.11 -28.68
CA HIS A 21 -39.88 -1.04 -27.92
C HIS A 21 -40.87 -1.94 -28.66
N TYR A 22 -40.89 -3.22 -28.29
CA TYR A 22 -42.11 -4.01 -28.05
C TYR A 22 -41.92 -4.88 -26.81
N GLY A 23 -42.91 -4.86 -25.92
CA GLY A 23 -42.89 -5.56 -24.64
C GLY A 23 -43.54 -6.94 -24.70
N HIS A 24 -43.33 -7.70 -23.63
CA HIS A 24 -44.25 -8.75 -23.21
C HIS A 24 -44.23 -8.88 -21.68
N GLU A 25 -45.42 -8.74 -21.09
CA GLU A 25 -45.74 -9.00 -19.68
C GLU A 25 -45.65 -10.50 -19.36
N ARG A 26 -45.26 -10.82 -18.11
CA ARG A 26 -45.99 -11.75 -17.23
C ARG A 26 -45.34 -11.90 -15.85
N GLY A 27 -46.19 -11.86 -14.82
CA GLY A 27 -46.18 -12.84 -13.73
C GLY A 27 -45.51 -12.44 -12.41
N HIS A 28 -46.29 -11.85 -11.51
CA HIS A 28 -45.99 -11.74 -10.09
C HIS A 28 -45.85 -13.11 -9.39
N SER A 29 -44.88 -13.22 -8.47
CA SER A 29 -45.01 -14.08 -7.29
C SER A 29 -44.33 -13.43 -6.08
N HIS A 30 -45.08 -13.27 -5.00
CA HIS A 30 -44.61 -12.85 -3.68
C HIS A 30 -44.02 -14.05 -2.95
N HIS A 31 -42.80 -13.92 -2.42
CA HIS A 31 -42.29 -14.79 -1.36
C HIS A 31 -41.66 -13.94 -0.23
N PRO A 32 -41.83 -14.35 1.05
CA PRO A 32 -41.57 -13.51 2.20
C PRO A 32 -40.08 -13.45 2.58
N HIS A 33 -39.74 -12.42 3.36
CA HIS A 33 -38.39 -12.14 3.87
C HIS A 33 -37.74 -13.34 4.59
N VAL A 34 -36.66 -13.86 4.03
CA VAL A 34 -35.75 -14.77 4.72
C VAL A 34 -34.64 -13.93 5.37
N ARG A 35 -34.63 -13.86 6.70
CA ARG A 35 -33.42 -13.49 7.45
C ARG A 35 -32.33 -14.50 7.08
N ARG A 36 -31.26 -14.04 6.42
CA ARG A 36 -30.04 -14.82 6.24
C ARG A 36 -29.07 -14.42 7.34
N ASP A 37 -29.12 -15.15 8.45
CA ASP A 37 -28.01 -15.24 9.39
C ASP A 37 -26.88 -16.04 8.70
N VAL A 38 -25.96 -15.33 8.04
CA VAL A 38 -24.69 -15.92 7.61
C VAL A 38 -23.59 -15.23 8.40
N ALA A 39 -23.47 -15.61 9.67
CA ALA A 39 -22.30 -15.32 10.48
C ALA A 39 -21.16 -16.24 10.02
N GLN A 40 -20.25 -15.71 9.20
CA GLN A 40 -18.91 -16.29 9.09
C GLN A 40 -18.10 -15.81 10.31
N PRO A 41 -17.57 -16.70 11.16
CA PRO A 41 -16.71 -16.30 12.26
C PRO A 41 -15.43 -15.63 11.71
N TYR A 42 -15.05 -14.51 12.32
CA TYR A 42 -13.77 -13.84 12.08
C TYR A 42 -12.61 -14.78 12.41
N ILE A 43 -12.02 -15.42 11.39
CA ILE A 43 -10.78 -16.18 11.58
C ILE A 43 -9.62 -15.21 11.35
N SER A 44 -9.16 -14.60 12.45
CA SER A 44 -7.77 -14.18 12.55
C SER A 44 -6.91 -15.44 12.36
N THR A 45 -6.20 -15.54 11.24
CA THR A 45 -5.17 -16.58 11.07
C THR A 45 -4.05 -16.29 12.07
N ARG A 46 -4.06 -17.00 13.20
CA ARG A 46 -3.01 -16.96 14.22
C ARG A 46 -1.65 -17.27 13.59
N LEU A 47 -0.69 -16.36 13.74
CA LEU A 47 0.73 -16.69 13.73
C LEU A 47 1.20 -16.85 15.20
N PRO A 48 2.09 -17.81 15.52
CA PRO A 48 2.54 -18.02 16.91
C PRO A 48 3.37 -16.81 17.39
N GLY A 49 2.98 -16.19 18.51
CA GLY A 49 3.81 -15.19 19.22
C GLY A 49 3.25 -13.77 19.38
N GLN A 50 1.98 -13.50 19.09
CA GLN A 50 1.34 -12.19 19.39
C GLN A 50 0.84 -12.10 20.83
N ILE A 51 0.94 -10.89 21.40
CA ILE A 51 0.28 -10.50 22.66
C ILE A 51 -1.23 -10.43 22.40
N ASP A 52 -2.01 -11.18 23.20
CA ASP A 52 -3.47 -11.22 23.14
C ASP A 52 -4.09 -9.85 23.47
N MET A 53 -4.73 -9.24 22.48
CA MET A 53 -5.63 -8.08 22.69
C MET A 53 -7.10 -8.43 22.45
N LEU A 54 -7.41 -9.61 21.89
CA LEU A 54 -8.76 -10.14 21.72
C LEU A 54 -8.75 -11.67 21.88
N ASP A 55 -8.89 -12.14 23.12
CA ASP A 55 -8.92 -13.56 23.51
C ASP A 55 -10.13 -14.37 22.97
N SER A 56 -10.97 -13.79 22.11
CA SER A 56 -12.16 -14.46 21.58
C SER A 56 -12.53 -13.96 20.19
N PRO A 57 -13.05 -14.83 19.29
CA PRO A 57 -13.63 -14.40 18.03
C PRO A 57 -14.76 -13.40 18.31
N VAL A 58 -14.68 -12.22 17.71
CA VAL A 58 -15.74 -11.19 17.80
C VAL A 58 -16.84 -11.59 16.84
N PHE A 59 -18.01 -11.91 17.36
CA PHE A 59 -19.21 -12.20 16.60
C PHE A 59 -20.00 -10.92 16.33
N VAL A 60 -20.82 -10.94 15.27
CA VAL A 60 -21.81 -9.88 15.03
C VAL A 60 -22.69 -9.73 16.28
N GLY A 61 -22.83 -8.50 16.77
CA GLY A 61 -23.52 -8.17 18.01
C GLY A 61 -22.65 -8.07 19.27
N ASP A 62 -21.37 -8.46 19.22
CA ASP A 62 -20.43 -8.25 20.33
C ASP A 62 -20.13 -6.75 20.52
N LYS A 63 -19.85 -6.33 21.76
CA LYS A 63 -19.49 -4.94 22.11
C LYS A 63 -18.02 -4.86 22.52
N PRO A 64 -17.09 -4.79 21.55
CA PRO A 64 -15.67 -4.82 21.86
C PRO A 64 -15.27 -3.51 22.56
N ARG A 65 -14.32 -3.60 23.51
CA ARG A 65 -13.90 -2.43 24.30
C ARG A 65 -12.98 -1.54 23.47
N LEU A 66 -13.10 -0.22 23.65
CA LEU A 66 -12.17 0.75 23.10
C LEU A 66 -10.82 0.71 23.84
N PRO A 67 -9.70 1.02 23.15
CA PRO A 67 -8.43 1.24 23.83
C PRO A 67 -8.55 2.44 24.79
N PRO A 68 -7.75 2.50 25.86
CA PRO A 68 -7.68 3.67 26.73
C PRO A 68 -7.31 4.96 25.97
N GLY A 69 -7.57 6.11 26.59
CA GLY A 69 -7.21 7.42 26.03
C GLY A 69 -8.24 7.98 25.06
N SER A 70 -7.82 8.90 24.20
CA SER A 70 -8.65 9.51 23.16
C SER A 70 -7.82 9.75 21.89
N PRO A 71 -8.45 9.82 20.70
CA PRO A 71 -7.78 10.27 19.48
C PRO A 71 -6.95 11.51 19.70
N GLN A 72 -5.69 11.46 19.27
CA GLN A 72 -4.77 12.60 19.29
C GLN A 72 -4.63 13.15 17.86
N PRO A 73 -4.42 14.47 17.69
CA PRO A 73 -4.11 15.02 16.38
C PRO A 73 -2.85 14.38 15.79
N ALA A 74 -2.75 14.39 14.47
CA ALA A 74 -1.50 14.03 13.80
C ALA A 74 -0.37 14.97 14.26
N PRO A 75 0.89 14.51 14.34
CA PRO A 75 2.04 15.37 14.57
C PRO A 75 2.06 16.54 13.59
N SER A 76 2.58 17.70 14.01
CA SER A 76 2.54 18.94 13.21
C SER A 76 3.19 18.81 11.83
N TYR A 77 4.27 18.02 11.71
CA TYR A 77 4.96 17.76 10.45
C TYR A 77 4.23 16.78 9.53
N MET A 78 3.30 15.98 10.07
CA MET A 78 2.54 14.98 9.31
C MET A 78 1.37 15.62 8.55
N LYS A 79 1.70 16.58 7.69
CA LYS A 79 0.79 17.36 6.85
C LYS A 79 1.32 17.40 5.43
N ASP A 80 0.49 17.87 4.51
CA ASP A 80 0.96 18.17 3.16
C ASP A 80 1.98 19.32 3.20
N ASN A 81 3.26 18.96 3.09
CA ASN A 81 4.40 19.87 3.23
C ASN A 81 4.82 20.53 1.91
N VAL A 82 3.97 20.53 0.88
CA VAL A 82 4.22 21.25 -0.38
C VAL A 82 4.61 22.70 -0.09
N ASN A 83 5.79 23.10 -0.60
CA ASN A 83 6.42 24.41 -0.38
C ASN A 83 6.66 24.77 1.09
N ASN A 84 6.70 23.79 2.00
CA ASN A 84 6.76 23.96 3.45
C ASN A 84 5.72 24.97 3.97
N PHE A 85 4.48 24.89 3.45
CA PHE A 85 3.42 25.86 3.76
C PHE A 85 3.21 26.06 5.28
N PHE A 86 3.29 24.98 6.05
CA PHE A 86 3.09 25.01 7.51
C PHE A 86 4.35 25.36 8.31
N GLY A 87 5.51 25.52 7.66
CA GLY A 87 6.79 25.77 8.34
C GLY A 87 7.20 24.62 9.27
N SER A 88 6.73 23.41 8.99
CA SER A 88 6.90 22.22 9.83
C SER A 88 7.32 20.99 9.04
N ALA A 89 7.82 21.16 7.81
CA ALA A 89 8.38 20.05 7.06
C ALA A 89 9.44 19.31 7.90
N PRO A 90 9.55 17.97 7.78
CA PRO A 90 10.49 17.16 8.56
C PRO A 90 11.95 17.30 8.09
N ASP A 91 12.43 18.52 7.86
CA ASP A 91 13.75 18.86 7.31
C ASP A 91 14.69 19.57 8.30
N HIS A 92 14.35 19.60 9.60
CA HIS A 92 15.21 20.19 10.64
C HIS A 92 16.23 19.19 11.25
N GLY A 93 16.19 17.92 10.81
CA GLY A 93 17.07 16.86 11.30
C GLY A 93 18.56 17.03 10.96
N SER A 94 19.37 16.10 11.45
CA SER A 94 20.82 16.01 11.17
C SER A 94 21.17 15.06 10.03
N MET A 95 20.29 14.10 9.73
CA MET A 95 20.50 13.09 8.69
C MET A 95 20.52 13.71 7.30
N THR A 96 21.56 13.47 6.49
CA THR A 96 21.66 13.94 5.10
C THR A 96 21.44 12.84 4.05
N GLY A 97 21.03 11.65 4.50
CA GLY A 97 20.85 10.47 3.66
C GLY A 97 20.99 9.18 4.48
N PRO A 98 21.19 8.02 3.83
CA PRO A 98 21.18 6.73 4.50
C PRO A 98 22.46 6.55 5.31
N VAL A 99 22.34 5.90 6.46
CA VAL A 99 23.51 5.44 7.22
C VAL A 99 24.10 4.23 6.49
N LEU A 100 25.34 4.34 5.98
CA LEU A 100 26.02 3.27 5.22
C LEU A 100 27.23 2.66 5.96
N GLY A 101 27.77 3.37 6.95
CA GLY A 101 28.88 2.91 7.79
C GLY A 101 28.44 2.38 9.16
N PRO A 102 29.33 1.72 9.93
CA PRO A 102 29.00 1.29 11.28
C PRO A 102 28.58 2.51 12.13
N VAL A 103 27.45 2.40 12.80
CA VAL A 103 27.03 3.39 13.80
C VAL A 103 28.01 3.27 14.96
N ASN A 104 28.79 4.32 15.26
CA ASN A 104 29.60 4.34 16.47
C ASN A 104 28.67 4.27 17.68
N ALA A 105 28.48 3.08 18.23
CA ALA A 105 27.71 2.88 19.45
C ALA A 105 28.53 3.38 20.64
N THR A 106 28.45 4.68 20.96
CA THR A 106 28.60 5.10 22.35
C THR A 106 27.33 4.76 23.12
N VAL A 107 27.17 3.48 23.45
CA VAL A 107 26.27 3.03 24.52
C VAL A 107 27.13 2.34 25.57
N ASN A 108 27.12 2.92 26.76
CA ASN A 108 27.92 2.53 27.91
C ASN A 108 27.87 1.03 28.20
N GLY A 109 29.02 0.54 28.66
CA GLY A 109 29.31 -0.86 28.94
C GLY A 109 28.32 -1.56 29.85
N GLY A 110 28.09 -2.82 29.52
CA GLY A 110 27.30 -3.77 30.28
C GLY A 110 27.31 -5.12 29.57
N GLU A 111 28.46 -5.77 29.50
CA GLU A 111 28.56 -7.16 29.07
C GLU A 111 27.59 -8.03 29.90
N ARG A 112 26.58 -8.58 29.24
CA ARG A 112 25.91 -9.81 29.66
C ARG A 112 25.75 -10.69 28.44
N HIS A 113 26.70 -11.61 28.26
CA HIS A 113 26.55 -12.78 27.41
C HIS A 113 25.41 -13.65 27.95
N GLY A 114 24.18 -13.35 27.55
CA GLY A 114 23.05 -14.26 27.63
C GLY A 114 23.04 -15.14 26.39
N MET A 115 23.15 -16.45 26.58
CA MET A 115 22.98 -17.44 25.52
C MET A 115 21.53 -17.34 25.00
N VAL A 116 21.31 -16.58 23.93
CA VAL A 116 20.04 -16.61 23.21
C VAL A 116 20.11 -17.79 22.25
N LEU A 117 19.16 -18.72 22.41
CA LEU A 117 18.93 -19.82 21.50
C LEU A 117 18.83 -19.27 20.08
N ALA A 118 19.84 -19.54 19.25
CA ALA A 118 19.73 -19.40 17.82
C ALA A 118 18.55 -20.27 17.38
N ALA A 119 17.43 -19.65 17.04
CA ALA A 119 16.37 -20.33 16.34
C ALA A 119 17.01 -20.94 15.10
N LYS A 120 16.97 -22.27 15.03
CA LYS A 120 17.45 -23.07 13.91
C LYS A 120 16.90 -22.42 12.63
N VAL A 121 17.78 -21.85 11.80
CA VAL A 121 17.42 -21.25 10.53
C VAL A 121 16.66 -22.32 9.76
N SER A 122 15.34 -22.17 9.66
CA SER A 122 14.58 -22.82 8.61
C SER A 122 15.29 -22.48 7.31
N SER A 123 15.73 -23.47 6.55
CA SER A 123 16.25 -23.22 5.20
C SER A 123 15.25 -22.33 4.47
N ASP A 124 15.74 -21.20 3.94
CA ASP A 124 14.91 -20.26 3.20
C ASP A 124 14.36 -20.97 1.95
N ASP A 125 13.07 -21.28 1.95
CA ASP A 125 12.41 -22.13 0.97
C ASP A 125 11.66 -21.32 -0.11
N TYR A 126 11.73 -19.99 -0.04
CA TYR A 126 11.05 -19.16 -1.00
C TYR A 126 11.85 -19.07 -2.30
N TRP A 127 11.21 -19.36 -3.44
CA TRP A 127 11.85 -19.44 -4.76
C TRP A 127 12.69 -18.21 -5.13
N LEU A 128 12.30 -17.01 -4.67
CA LEU A 128 13.01 -15.78 -4.99
C LEU A 128 14.39 -15.73 -4.31
N SER A 129 14.57 -16.38 -3.16
CA SER A 129 15.86 -16.44 -2.46
C SER A 129 16.93 -17.12 -3.31
N SER A 130 16.57 -18.18 -4.04
CA SER A 130 17.46 -18.96 -4.89
C SER A 130 17.52 -18.48 -6.34
N LEU A 131 16.41 -17.93 -6.86
CA LEU A 131 16.30 -17.55 -8.27
C LEU A 131 16.39 -16.05 -8.52
N GLY A 132 16.38 -15.21 -7.49
CA GLY A 132 16.42 -13.76 -7.68
C GLY A 132 17.67 -13.28 -8.42
N SER A 133 18.81 -13.94 -8.21
CA SER A 133 20.11 -13.60 -8.81
C SER A 133 20.20 -13.86 -10.32
N VAL A 134 19.26 -14.61 -10.91
CA VAL A 134 19.24 -14.79 -12.37
C VAL A 134 18.64 -13.60 -13.11
N GLY A 135 18.08 -12.62 -12.39
CA GLY A 135 17.61 -11.36 -12.95
C GLY A 135 18.73 -10.35 -13.18
N SER A 136 18.59 -9.51 -14.20
CA SER A 136 19.56 -8.48 -14.56
C SER A 136 18.89 -7.15 -14.88
N MET A 137 19.69 -6.07 -14.87
CA MET A 137 19.31 -4.77 -15.44
C MET A 137 20.21 -4.52 -16.66
N PRO A 138 19.81 -4.91 -17.88
CA PRO A 138 20.71 -4.92 -19.05
C PRO A 138 21.24 -3.54 -19.46
N PHE A 139 20.54 -2.47 -19.08
CA PHE A 139 20.96 -1.10 -19.36
C PHE A 139 21.65 -0.42 -18.17
N ALA A 140 21.95 -1.16 -17.10
CA ALA A 140 22.79 -0.67 -16.01
C ALA A 140 24.27 -0.70 -16.42
N PRO A 141 25.13 0.15 -15.81
CA PRO A 141 26.57 0.02 -15.98
C PRO A 141 27.08 -1.36 -15.53
N ALA A 142 28.22 -1.79 -16.08
CA ALA A 142 28.82 -3.09 -15.76
C ALA A 142 29.11 -3.22 -14.25
N GLY A 143 28.84 -4.40 -13.70
CA GLY A 143 29.03 -4.71 -12.27
C GLY A 143 27.83 -4.38 -11.38
N TYR A 144 26.72 -3.88 -11.94
CA TYR A 144 25.51 -3.59 -11.17
C TYR A 144 24.87 -4.87 -10.62
N GLN A 145 24.56 -4.88 -9.31
CA GLN A 145 23.86 -5.99 -8.68
C GLN A 145 22.36 -5.68 -8.58
N PHE A 146 21.53 -6.41 -9.33
CA PHE A 146 20.07 -6.27 -9.30
C PHE A 146 19.43 -6.87 -8.04
N PHE A 147 19.66 -8.17 -7.80
CA PHE A 147 19.11 -8.90 -6.66
C PHE A 147 20.07 -8.90 -5.47
N ARG A 148 19.53 -8.61 -4.28
CA ARG A 148 20.32 -8.26 -3.11
C ARG A 148 19.72 -8.89 -1.87
N ASN A 149 20.36 -9.91 -1.31
CA ASN A 149 19.98 -10.41 0.01
C ASN A 149 20.65 -9.51 1.07
N VAL A 150 19.88 -8.95 2.00
CA VAL A 150 20.43 -8.06 3.04
C VAL A 150 21.54 -8.71 3.87
N LYS A 151 21.55 -10.05 3.99
CA LYS A 151 22.61 -10.79 4.68
C LYS A 151 23.95 -10.74 3.94
N ASP A 152 23.95 -10.62 2.62
CA ASP A 152 25.17 -10.45 1.81
C ASP A 152 25.82 -9.07 2.05
N PHE A 153 25.05 -8.11 2.55
CA PHE A 153 25.52 -6.77 2.91
C PHE A 153 25.83 -6.62 4.41
N GLY A 154 25.78 -7.72 5.16
CA GLY A 154 26.17 -7.82 6.57
C GLY A 154 25.03 -7.74 7.57
N ALA A 155 23.77 -7.83 7.15
CA ALA A 155 22.64 -7.86 8.09
C ALA A 155 22.59 -9.22 8.81
N VAL A 156 22.39 -9.21 10.11
CA VAL A 156 22.37 -10.42 10.94
C VAL A 156 20.94 -10.95 11.10
N GLY A 157 19.98 -10.09 11.40
CA GLY A 157 18.59 -10.47 11.58
C GLY A 157 18.31 -11.20 12.90
N ASP A 158 19.05 -10.90 13.97
CA ASP A 158 18.94 -11.51 15.31
C ASP A 158 18.10 -10.69 16.32
N GLY A 159 17.67 -9.49 15.94
CA GLY A 159 16.89 -8.56 16.77
C GLY A 159 17.70 -7.81 17.82
N VAL A 160 19.03 -7.93 17.78
CA VAL A 160 19.98 -7.31 18.73
C VAL A 160 21.02 -6.48 18.00
N THR A 161 21.60 -7.00 16.91
CA THR A 161 22.53 -6.30 16.06
C THR A 161 21.79 -5.20 15.30
N ASP A 162 22.34 -3.99 15.30
CA ASP A 162 21.81 -2.88 14.50
C ASP A 162 22.13 -3.11 13.01
N ASP A 163 21.10 -3.53 12.26
CA ASP A 163 21.18 -3.90 10.85
C ASP A 163 20.97 -2.69 9.92
N THR A 164 20.78 -1.48 10.45
CA THR A 164 20.46 -0.28 9.67
C THR A 164 21.44 -0.06 8.52
N ALA A 165 22.74 -0.08 8.82
CA ALA A 165 23.77 0.20 7.83
C ALA A 165 23.87 -0.90 6.77
N ALA A 166 23.71 -2.16 7.17
CA ALA A 166 23.74 -3.28 6.24
C ALA A 166 22.57 -3.25 5.26
N ILE A 167 21.36 -3.00 5.77
CA ILE A 167 20.17 -2.88 4.93
C ILE A 167 20.30 -1.67 4.01
N ASN A 168 20.68 -0.50 4.51
CA ASN A 168 20.85 0.69 3.67
C ASN A 168 21.94 0.50 2.59
N ARG A 169 23.03 -0.24 2.85
CA ARG A 169 23.98 -0.64 1.79
C ARG A 169 23.32 -1.53 0.73
N ALA A 170 22.54 -2.52 1.14
CA ALA A 170 21.78 -3.35 0.20
C ALA A 170 20.86 -2.49 -0.67
N VAL A 171 20.26 -1.43 -0.13
CA VAL A 171 19.36 -0.55 -0.88
C VAL A 171 20.10 0.42 -1.80
N ALA A 172 21.15 1.08 -1.30
CA ALA A 172 21.73 2.26 -1.91
C ALA A 172 22.95 1.97 -2.80
N SER A 173 23.77 0.98 -2.45
CA SER A 173 25.07 0.73 -3.12
C SER A 173 24.92 0.20 -4.55
N PHE A 174 25.99 0.19 -5.33
CA PHE A 174 25.98 -0.33 -6.69
C PHE A 174 25.98 -1.87 -6.70
N SER A 175 26.74 -2.47 -5.78
CA SER A 175 26.75 -3.91 -5.48
C SER A 175 27.32 -4.18 -4.08
N ALA A 176 27.33 -5.44 -3.64
CA ALA A 176 27.97 -5.87 -2.39
C ALA A 176 29.51 -5.71 -2.40
N SER A 177 30.10 -5.50 -3.59
CA SER A 177 31.54 -5.23 -3.74
C SER A 177 31.86 -3.75 -4.01
N ASP A 178 30.86 -2.94 -4.38
CA ASP A 178 31.01 -1.49 -4.57
C ASP A 178 29.95 -0.72 -3.77
N HIS A 179 30.38 -0.31 -2.56
CA HIS A 179 29.59 0.53 -1.66
C HIS A 179 29.78 2.03 -1.90
N SER A 180 30.71 2.42 -2.78
CA SER A 180 31.09 3.82 -3.03
C SER A 180 30.23 4.46 -4.11
N THR A 181 29.83 3.68 -5.12
CA THR A 181 28.88 4.10 -6.14
C THR A 181 27.47 3.86 -5.61
N LEU A 182 26.62 4.89 -5.65
CA LEU A 182 25.24 4.80 -5.19
C LEU A 182 24.27 4.77 -6.37
N ARG A 183 23.10 4.17 -6.14
CA ARG A 183 21.95 4.18 -7.05
C ARG A 183 21.31 5.57 -7.12
N CYS A 184 20.13 5.63 -7.73
CA CYS A 184 19.34 6.84 -7.91
C CYS A 184 18.81 7.43 -6.59
N GLY A 185 19.63 8.25 -5.92
CA GLY A 185 19.28 9.04 -4.72
C GLY A 185 18.94 10.50 -5.03
N GLU A 186 19.21 11.41 -4.09
CA GLU A 186 18.88 12.85 -4.11
C GLU A 186 18.99 13.56 -5.47
N LYS A 187 20.09 13.39 -6.21
CA LYS A 187 20.37 14.17 -7.44
C LYS A 187 19.96 13.49 -8.74
N CYS A 188 19.34 12.32 -8.66
CA CYS A 188 19.04 11.51 -9.84
C CYS A 188 17.68 11.84 -10.48
N GLY A 189 16.70 12.27 -9.69
CA GLY A 189 15.33 12.54 -10.13
C GLY A 189 14.51 11.26 -10.37
N SER A 190 14.92 10.40 -11.31
CA SER A 190 14.29 9.09 -11.57
C SER A 190 15.21 8.15 -12.36
N THR A 191 14.91 6.85 -12.37
CA THR A 191 15.64 5.86 -13.18
C THR A 191 14.75 4.70 -13.61
N SER A 192 15.02 4.13 -14.79
CA SER A 192 14.50 2.84 -15.24
C SER A 192 15.61 1.79 -15.47
N SER A 193 16.88 2.15 -15.26
CA SER A 193 18.04 1.28 -15.50
C SER A 193 18.72 0.77 -14.22
N LEU A 194 18.48 1.43 -13.06
CA LEU A 194 19.10 1.05 -11.78
C LEU A 194 18.06 0.51 -10.79
N GLY A 195 17.24 -0.45 -11.19
CA GLY A 195 16.23 -1.08 -10.34
C GLY A 195 16.80 -2.16 -9.43
N ALA A 196 16.26 -2.34 -8.22
CA ALA A 196 16.74 -3.34 -7.27
C ALA A 196 15.62 -4.16 -6.61
N VAL A 197 15.87 -5.45 -6.41
CA VAL A 197 15.10 -6.29 -5.50
C VAL A 197 15.95 -6.55 -4.27
N VAL A 198 15.54 -5.98 -3.14
CA VAL A 198 16.18 -6.17 -1.84
C VAL A 198 15.36 -7.20 -1.07
N TYR A 199 15.95 -8.36 -0.88
CA TYR A 199 15.35 -9.53 -0.27
C TYR A 199 15.74 -9.64 1.20
N PHE A 200 14.75 -9.93 2.04
CA PHE A 200 14.89 -10.08 3.49
C PHE A 200 14.50 -11.51 3.87
N PRO A 201 15.48 -12.38 4.16
CA PRO A 201 15.22 -13.68 4.77
C PRO A 201 14.48 -13.56 6.10
N ALA A 202 13.94 -14.66 6.60
CA ALA A 202 13.38 -14.69 7.95
C ALA A 202 14.40 -14.23 9.00
N GLY A 203 13.95 -13.38 9.93
CA GLY A 203 14.77 -12.78 10.97
C GLY A 203 14.13 -11.53 11.56
N THR A 204 14.72 -11.01 12.63
CA THR A 204 14.35 -9.73 13.23
C THR A 204 15.48 -8.74 12.99
N TYR A 205 15.23 -7.69 12.23
CA TYR A 205 16.21 -6.69 11.86
C TYR A 205 16.00 -5.44 12.71
N LEU A 206 16.84 -5.26 13.73
CA LEU A 206 16.80 -4.07 14.58
C LEU A 206 17.40 -2.90 13.80
N ILE A 207 16.68 -1.77 13.73
CA ILE A 207 17.17 -0.55 13.09
C ILE A 207 17.04 0.66 14.01
N SER A 208 17.95 1.61 13.91
CA SER A 208 18.01 2.83 14.74
C SER A 208 17.78 4.13 13.97
N THR A 209 17.84 4.09 12.64
CA THR A 209 17.47 5.21 11.75
C THR A 209 16.74 4.68 10.51
N PRO A 210 16.03 5.52 9.73
CA PRO A 210 15.27 5.08 8.58
C PRO A 210 16.08 4.24 7.58
N ILE A 211 15.42 3.22 7.03
CA ILE A 211 15.83 2.58 5.79
C ILE A 211 15.30 3.42 4.63
N ILE A 212 16.20 4.09 3.92
CA ILE A 212 15.81 4.95 2.79
C ILE A 212 15.66 4.08 1.56
N GLN A 213 14.42 3.89 1.11
CA GLN A 213 14.12 3.17 -0.11
C GLN A 213 14.46 4.06 -1.33
N TYR A 214 15.59 3.79 -1.98
CA TYR A 214 15.98 4.49 -3.21
C TYR A 214 14.96 4.24 -4.34
N TYR A 215 14.95 5.11 -5.36
CA TYR A 215 14.06 5.00 -6.52
C TYR A 215 14.11 3.60 -7.16
N TYR A 216 12.99 3.12 -7.71
CA TYR A 216 12.88 1.82 -8.38
C TYR A 216 13.34 0.61 -7.55
N THR A 217 12.86 0.50 -6.31
CA THR A 217 13.25 -0.56 -5.37
C THR A 217 12.06 -1.37 -4.88
N GLN A 218 12.23 -2.70 -4.81
CA GLN A 218 11.30 -3.60 -4.16
C GLN A 218 11.92 -4.20 -2.91
N PHE A 219 11.27 -4.03 -1.76
CA PHE A 219 11.55 -4.77 -0.54
C PHE A 219 10.66 -6.01 -0.50
N VAL A 220 11.28 -7.19 -0.44
CA VAL A 220 10.58 -8.47 -0.46
C VAL A 220 11.03 -9.31 0.72
N GLY A 221 10.18 -9.45 1.72
CA GLY A 221 10.39 -10.40 2.81
C GLY A 221 10.04 -11.83 2.42
N ASN A 222 10.61 -12.79 3.13
CA ASN A 222 10.17 -14.18 3.07
C ASN A 222 8.67 -14.27 3.44
N PRO A 223 7.79 -14.80 2.56
CA PRO A 223 6.35 -14.85 2.81
C PRO A 223 5.92 -15.98 3.76
N THR A 224 6.74 -17.02 3.96
CA THR A 224 6.48 -18.14 4.88
C THR A 224 6.69 -17.68 6.33
N LEU A 225 7.80 -16.99 6.57
CA LEU A 225 8.17 -16.39 7.85
C LEU A 225 8.55 -14.93 7.61
N LYS A 226 7.58 -14.03 7.76
CA LYS A 226 7.76 -12.59 7.52
C LYS A 226 8.93 -12.07 8.36
N PRO A 227 9.96 -11.45 7.76
CA PRO A 227 10.95 -10.69 8.51
C PRO A 227 10.30 -9.55 9.31
N VAL A 228 10.85 -9.30 10.49
CA VAL A 228 10.44 -8.20 11.36
C VAL A 228 11.43 -7.05 11.19
N ILE A 229 10.96 -5.88 10.78
CA ILE A 229 11.72 -4.63 10.91
C ILE A 229 11.35 -4.03 12.27
N LYS A 230 12.31 -4.04 13.19
CA LYS A 230 12.10 -3.62 14.58
C LYS A 230 12.77 -2.26 14.82
N GLY A 231 11.99 -1.26 15.21
CA GLY A 231 12.53 0.01 15.64
C GLY A 231 13.26 -0.10 16.99
N ALA A 232 14.49 0.38 17.07
CA ALA A 232 15.21 0.50 18.33
C ALA A 232 14.50 1.46 19.28
N LYS A 233 14.69 1.28 20.59
CA LYS A 233 14.07 2.13 21.61
C LYS A 233 14.38 3.62 21.39
N ASN A 234 15.62 3.92 21.01
CA ASN A 234 16.14 5.24 20.70
C ASN A 234 16.21 5.50 19.19
N PHE A 235 15.35 4.87 18.39
CA PHE A 235 15.26 5.15 16.96
C PHE A 235 15.06 6.65 16.72
N THR A 236 15.75 7.19 15.72
CA THR A 236 15.67 8.60 15.33
C THR A 236 15.39 8.72 13.84
N GLY A 237 14.30 9.40 13.48
CA GLY A 237 13.94 9.71 12.10
C GLY A 237 12.43 9.64 11.84
N ILE A 238 12.06 9.91 10.57
CA ILE A 238 10.67 10.09 10.13
C ILE A 238 9.82 8.82 10.19
N ALA A 239 10.39 7.66 9.85
CA ALA A 239 9.73 6.35 9.83
C ALA A 239 10.77 5.22 9.70
N LEU A 240 10.39 3.96 10.02
CA LEU A 240 11.27 2.80 9.84
C LEU A 240 11.71 2.63 8.37
N VAL A 241 10.81 2.90 7.42
CA VAL A 241 11.11 2.98 5.98
C VAL A 241 10.68 4.32 5.42
N ASP A 242 11.56 4.93 4.64
CA ASP A 242 11.35 6.24 4.00
C ASP A 242 11.45 6.12 2.48
N THR A 243 10.39 6.47 1.74
CA THR A 243 10.39 6.43 0.27
C THR A 243 10.71 7.75 -0.41
N ASP A 244 10.73 8.86 0.33
CA ASP A 244 11.05 10.18 -0.21
C ASP A 244 11.66 11.05 0.89
N PHE A 245 13.00 11.13 0.86
CA PHE A 245 13.74 11.73 1.96
C PHE A 245 13.70 13.26 1.89
N TYR A 246 13.30 13.90 2.97
CA TYR A 246 13.36 15.37 3.09
C TYR A 246 14.80 15.85 3.24
N ILE A 247 15.20 16.81 2.41
CA ILE A 247 16.55 17.38 2.41
C ILE A 247 16.67 18.34 3.60
N PRO A 248 17.63 18.14 4.54
CA PRO A 248 17.77 19.02 5.69
C PRO A 248 17.98 20.50 5.31
N GLY A 249 17.20 21.39 5.91
CA GLY A 249 17.19 22.81 5.57
C GLY A 249 16.72 23.10 4.14
N GLY A 250 16.10 22.12 3.47
CA GLY A 250 15.61 22.20 2.09
C GLY A 250 14.31 22.99 1.95
N ASN A 251 13.73 23.46 3.05
CA ASN A 251 12.43 24.12 3.10
C ASN A 251 11.33 23.25 2.47
N GLY A 252 11.24 22.00 2.93
CA GLY A 252 10.31 21.00 2.42
C GLY A 252 10.71 20.38 1.06
N ALA A 253 11.93 20.60 0.59
CA ALA A 253 12.45 19.91 -0.58
C ALA A 253 12.78 18.45 -0.28
N GLU A 254 12.53 17.59 -1.26
CA GLU A 254 12.59 16.13 -1.15
C GLU A 254 13.51 15.56 -2.24
N TRP A 255 13.88 14.28 -2.12
CA TRP A 255 14.74 13.60 -3.09
C TRP A 255 14.05 13.39 -4.44
N TYR A 256 12.75 13.11 -4.42
CA TYR A 256 11.97 12.84 -5.62
C TYR A 256 10.74 13.76 -5.68
N ILE A 257 10.26 13.99 -6.89
CA ILE A 257 8.96 14.62 -7.07
C ILE A 257 7.91 13.56 -6.75
N ASN A 258 7.08 13.77 -5.73
CA ASN A 258 6.11 12.77 -5.25
C ASN A 258 5.20 12.20 -6.35
N GLN A 259 4.74 13.01 -7.32
CA GLN A 259 3.93 12.54 -8.45
C GLN A 259 4.71 11.65 -9.43
N SER A 260 6.05 11.72 -9.41
CA SER A 260 6.97 10.96 -10.25
C SER A 260 7.70 9.86 -9.48
N ASN A 261 7.34 9.58 -8.23
CA ASN A 261 8.02 8.61 -7.38
C ASN A 261 7.49 7.18 -7.59
N PHE A 262 7.82 6.59 -8.76
CA PHE A 262 7.27 5.34 -9.28
C PHE A 262 8.02 4.07 -8.87
N TYR A 263 7.47 2.91 -9.25
CA TYR A 263 8.14 1.60 -9.28
C TYR A 263 8.67 1.08 -7.94
N ARG A 264 7.81 1.11 -6.91
CA ARG A 264 8.15 0.70 -5.54
C ARG A 264 7.31 -0.47 -5.06
N GLN A 265 7.92 -1.34 -4.27
CA GLN A 265 7.15 -2.37 -3.57
C GLN A 265 7.69 -2.58 -2.16
N ILE A 266 6.80 -2.81 -1.21
CA ILE A 266 7.11 -3.38 0.09
C ILE A 266 6.15 -4.53 0.32
N ARG A 267 6.67 -5.74 0.57
CA ARG A 267 5.80 -6.90 0.84
C ARG A 267 6.39 -7.90 1.81
N ASN A 268 5.52 -8.52 2.61
CA ASN A 268 5.82 -9.61 3.55
C ASN A 268 6.66 -9.16 4.75
N PHE A 269 6.24 -8.11 5.46
CA PHE A 269 6.96 -7.62 6.63
C PHE A 269 6.07 -7.50 7.85
N VAL A 270 6.68 -7.63 9.02
CA VAL A 270 6.15 -7.06 10.25
C VAL A 270 6.95 -5.79 10.57
N PHE A 271 6.28 -4.67 10.78
CA PHE A 271 6.87 -3.43 11.29
C PHE A 271 6.55 -3.32 12.77
N ASP A 272 7.54 -3.58 13.62
CA ASP A 272 7.42 -3.55 15.08
C ASP A 272 7.96 -2.24 15.64
N MET A 273 7.02 -1.41 16.11
CA MET A 273 7.27 -0.13 16.77
C MET A 273 6.95 -0.16 18.27
N THR A 274 6.57 -1.33 18.82
CA THR A 274 6.08 -1.45 20.20
C THR A 274 7.14 -1.12 21.25
N GLY A 275 8.42 -1.28 20.91
CA GLY A 275 9.57 -1.00 21.78
C GLY A 275 10.18 0.40 21.62
N MET A 276 9.68 1.22 20.69
CA MET A 276 10.19 2.58 20.44
C MET A 276 9.72 3.56 21.53
N ASN A 277 10.50 4.61 21.77
CA ASN A 277 10.01 5.75 22.56
C ASN A 277 8.79 6.41 21.88
N TRP A 278 7.86 6.94 22.67
CA TRP A 278 6.65 7.61 22.17
C TRP A 278 6.94 8.83 21.28
N THR A 279 8.09 9.46 21.45
CA THR A 279 8.62 10.48 20.54
C THR A 279 10.10 10.23 20.33
N ASN A 280 10.63 10.73 19.21
CA ASN A 280 12.06 10.80 18.98
C ASN A 280 12.42 12.19 18.45
N THR A 281 13.64 12.66 18.72
CA THR A 281 14.06 14.02 18.38
C THR A 281 15.45 13.98 17.77
N ASP A 282 15.61 14.64 16.63
CA ASP A 282 16.88 14.89 15.96
C ASP A 282 17.05 16.41 15.81
N LYS A 283 18.05 16.99 16.50
CA LYS A 283 18.17 18.45 16.69
C LYS A 283 16.87 19.08 17.20
N ASP A 284 16.28 20.02 16.45
CA ASP A 284 15.02 20.70 16.72
C ASP A 284 13.81 20.03 16.05
N GLN A 285 14.02 18.94 15.29
CA GLN A 285 12.94 18.15 14.70
C GLN A 285 12.46 17.08 15.68
N THR A 286 11.16 17.09 15.99
CA THR A 286 10.51 16.01 16.76
C THR A 286 9.64 15.15 15.86
N TYR A 287 9.81 13.85 15.99
CA TYR A 287 9.06 12.80 15.30
C TYR A 287 8.30 11.92 16.31
N VAL A 288 7.47 11.04 15.77
CA VAL A 288 6.82 9.95 16.50
C VAL A 288 7.20 8.63 15.80
N PRO A 289 7.06 7.47 16.43
CA PRO A 289 7.22 6.20 15.74
C PRO A 289 6.31 6.14 14.50
N ALA A 290 6.89 5.87 13.33
CA ALA A 290 6.12 5.61 12.13
C ALA A 290 6.66 4.39 11.38
N GLY A 291 5.77 3.58 10.81
CA GLY A 291 6.16 2.36 10.11
C GLY A 291 6.77 2.68 8.75
N ILE A 292 5.99 3.31 7.88
CA ILE A 292 6.42 3.68 6.53
C ILE A 292 6.02 5.13 6.24
N HIS A 293 6.98 5.96 5.87
CA HIS A 293 6.75 7.20 5.13
C HIS A 293 6.58 6.82 3.65
N TRP A 294 5.34 6.87 3.14
CA TRP A 294 4.91 6.29 1.86
C TRP A 294 4.42 7.36 0.88
N GLN A 295 5.28 8.31 0.56
CA GLN A 295 5.01 9.38 -0.39
C GLN A 295 5.39 8.93 -1.82
N VAL A 296 4.41 8.54 -2.63
CA VAL A 296 4.66 7.81 -3.89
C VAL A 296 3.73 8.19 -5.06
N GLY A 297 4.17 7.87 -6.29
CA GLY A 297 3.37 7.90 -7.51
C GLY A 297 2.77 6.54 -7.89
N GLN A 298 2.40 6.35 -9.17
CA GLN A 298 1.85 5.09 -9.68
C GLN A 298 2.89 3.95 -9.75
N ALA A 299 2.41 2.75 -10.07
CA ALA A 299 3.21 1.51 -10.12
C ALA A 299 3.90 1.18 -8.78
N THR A 300 3.23 1.51 -7.68
CA THR A 300 3.72 1.29 -6.31
C THR A 300 2.74 0.41 -5.51
N SER A 301 3.27 -0.40 -4.58
CA SER A 301 2.44 -1.21 -3.69
C SER A 301 3.03 -1.52 -2.32
N ILE A 302 2.17 -1.55 -1.29
CA ILE A 302 2.45 -2.23 -0.02
C ILE A 302 1.49 -3.42 0.08
N THR A 303 2.00 -4.63 0.24
CA THR A 303 1.15 -5.84 0.32
C THR A 303 1.58 -6.83 1.40
N ASN A 304 0.63 -7.42 2.12
CA ASN A 304 0.90 -8.48 3.11
C ASN A 304 1.86 -8.02 4.23
N CYS A 305 1.59 -6.86 4.84
CA CYS A 305 2.41 -6.30 5.91
C CYS A 305 1.59 -6.06 7.18
N ASP A 306 2.24 -6.24 8.33
CA ASP A 306 1.64 -6.10 9.65
C ASP A 306 2.33 -4.96 10.41
N PHE A 307 1.56 -4.01 10.93
CA PHE A 307 2.04 -2.85 11.68
C PHE A 307 1.69 -3.04 13.16
N GLN A 308 2.70 -3.26 13.99
CA GLN A 308 2.56 -3.47 15.43
C GLN A 308 3.01 -2.21 16.16
N MET A 309 2.04 -1.52 16.76
CA MET A 309 2.24 -0.25 17.46
C MET A 309 1.82 -0.40 18.92
N ALA A 310 2.45 0.38 19.79
CA ALA A 310 2.04 0.44 21.19
C ALA A 310 0.58 0.94 21.31
N VAL A 311 -0.20 0.28 22.15
CA VAL A 311 -1.58 0.67 22.47
C VAL A 311 -1.56 1.72 23.57
N SER A 312 -2.50 2.66 23.53
CA SER A 312 -2.69 3.64 24.60
C SER A 312 -2.92 2.95 25.95
N THR A 313 -2.41 3.58 27.01
CA THR A 313 -2.65 3.21 28.40
C THR A 313 -3.48 4.30 29.09
N ALA A 314 -3.94 4.05 30.32
CA ALA A 314 -4.70 5.06 31.07
C ALA A 314 -3.90 6.36 31.29
N ASP A 315 -2.58 6.26 31.39
CA ASP A 315 -1.68 7.39 31.72
C ASP A 315 -0.93 7.93 30.49
N HIS A 316 -1.04 7.27 29.33
CA HIS A 316 -0.28 7.65 28.14
C HIS A 316 -1.04 7.29 26.86
N SER A 317 -1.34 8.30 26.03
CA SER A 317 -1.92 8.07 24.71
C SER A 317 -0.84 7.59 23.73
N ALA A 318 -1.21 6.66 22.87
CA ALA A 318 -0.34 6.23 21.79
C ALA A 318 -0.04 7.38 20.83
N THR A 319 1.17 7.37 20.27
CA THR A 319 1.66 8.39 19.33
C THR A 319 2.00 7.82 17.96
N ALA A 320 2.20 6.50 17.88
CA ALA A 320 2.69 5.83 16.69
C ALA A 320 1.72 5.93 15.50
N VAL A 321 2.29 5.94 14.28
CA VAL A 321 1.56 5.96 13.01
C VAL A 321 1.97 4.79 12.13
N GLY A 322 1.03 3.99 11.63
CA GLY A 322 1.38 2.82 10.80
C GLY A 322 2.00 3.25 9.46
N ILE A 323 1.21 3.94 8.65
CA ILE A 323 1.65 4.56 7.40
C ILE A 323 1.44 6.07 7.48
N TYR A 324 2.48 6.83 7.18
CA TYR A 324 2.46 8.27 6.98
C TYR A 324 2.59 8.57 5.49
N MET A 325 1.54 9.13 4.89
CA MET A 325 1.51 9.53 3.49
C MET A 325 0.82 10.89 3.40
N GLU A 326 1.57 11.93 3.09
CA GLU A 326 1.09 13.31 3.11
C GLU A 326 0.66 13.83 1.74
N ASN A 327 1.21 13.30 0.65
CA ASN A 327 0.84 13.62 -0.72
C ASN A 327 1.33 12.51 -1.68
N GLY A 328 1.16 12.74 -2.98
CA GLY A 328 1.54 11.81 -4.04
C GLY A 328 0.44 11.62 -5.09
N SER A 329 0.70 10.77 -6.07
CA SER A 329 -0.27 10.36 -7.11
C SER A 329 -0.36 8.85 -7.15
N GLY A 330 -0.86 8.32 -6.03
CA GLY A 330 -0.62 6.96 -5.65
C GLY A 330 -1.43 5.91 -6.41
N GLY A 331 -1.17 4.69 -5.93
CA GLY A 331 -1.53 3.42 -6.51
C GLY A 331 -2.31 2.55 -5.54
N MET A 332 -1.70 1.45 -5.05
CA MET A 332 -2.43 0.37 -4.36
C MET A 332 -1.78 -0.06 -3.05
N VAL A 333 -2.58 -0.29 -2.00
CA VAL A 333 -2.16 -1.02 -0.80
C VAL A 333 -3.14 -2.16 -0.53
N SER A 334 -2.64 -3.29 -0.06
CA SER A 334 -3.53 -4.40 0.26
C SER A 334 -3.03 -5.39 1.30
N ASP A 335 -3.97 -6.11 1.92
CA ASP A 335 -3.64 -7.17 2.88
C ASP A 335 -2.76 -6.65 4.02
N LEU A 336 -3.21 -5.56 4.65
CA LEU A 336 -2.47 -4.90 5.72
C LEU A 336 -3.19 -5.07 7.07
N THR A 337 -2.43 -5.26 8.13
CA THR A 337 -2.97 -5.25 9.51
C THR A 337 -2.32 -4.14 10.33
N PHE A 338 -3.10 -3.45 11.14
CA PHE A 338 -2.65 -2.36 12.02
C PHE A 338 -3.17 -2.63 13.43
N THR A 339 -2.26 -2.75 14.38
CA THR A 339 -2.60 -3.00 15.80
C THR A 339 -2.04 -1.89 16.67
N GLY A 340 -2.88 -1.25 17.48
CA GLY A 340 -2.49 -0.14 18.36
C GLY A 340 -2.22 1.16 17.60
N GLY A 341 -1.48 2.08 18.25
CA GLY A 341 -1.07 3.35 17.65
C GLY A 341 -2.12 4.47 17.76
N ASN A 342 -1.67 5.71 17.53
CA ASN A 342 -2.57 6.85 17.39
C ASN A 342 -3.35 6.73 16.08
N ILE A 343 -2.63 6.55 14.98
CA ILE A 343 -3.18 6.53 13.63
C ILE A 343 -2.71 5.27 12.90
N GLY A 344 -3.64 4.44 12.41
CA GLY A 344 -3.28 3.30 11.56
C GLY A 344 -2.67 3.76 10.23
N PHE A 345 -3.42 4.55 9.49
CA PHE A 345 -2.99 5.10 8.19
C PHE A 345 -3.36 6.58 8.08
N LEU A 346 -2.36 7.46 8.06
CA LEU A 346 -2.51 8.85 7.68
C LEU A 346 -2.34 8.97 6.15
N ALA A 347 -3.39 9.38 5.45
CA ALA A 347 -3.49 9.32 4.01
C ALA A 347 -3.81 10.69 3.39
N GLY A 348 -2.87 11.19 2.58
CA GLY A 348 -2.98 12.33 1.70
C GLY A 348 -2.45 11.96 0.32
N SER A 349 -3.28 11.98 -0.71
CA SER A 349 -2.86 11.68 -2.09
C SER A 349 -3.96 12.07 -3.06
N GLN A 350 -3.62 12.36 -4.32
CA GLN A 350 -4.59 12.62 -5.38
C GLN A 350 -5.65 11.51 -5.45
N GLN A 351 -5.18 10.26 -5.58
CA GLN A 351 -6.01 9.07 -5.59
C GLN A 351 -5.28 7.84 -5.06
N PHE A 352 -6.05 6.85 -4.64
CA PHE A 352 -5.51 5.54 -4.26
C PHE A 352 -6.61 4.48 -4.18
N THR A 353 -6.20 3.22 -4.25
CA THR A 353 -7.04 2.06 -3.98
C THR A 353 -6.48 1.24 -2.82
N ALA A 354 -7.23 1.16 -1.72
CA ALA A 354 -6.88 0.36 -0.56
C ALA A 354 -7.81 -0.85 -0.45
N ILE A 355 -7.25 -2.06 -0.36
CA ILE A 355 -8.04 -3.30 -0.38
C ILE A 355 -7.65 -4.27 0.74
N ASN A 356 -8.58 -4.71 1.58
CA ASN A 356 -8.35 -5.66 2.67
C ASN A 356 -7.38 -5.12 3.71
N LEU A 357 -7.81 -4.09 4.45
CA LEU A 357 -7.05 -3.47 5.54
C LEU A 357 -7.79 -3.72 6.85
N GLN A 358 -7.07 -4.16 7.86
CA GLN A 358 -7.60 -4.51 9.18
C GLN A 358 -6.98 -3.60 10.23
N PHE A 359 -7.81 -2.91 11.00
CA PHE A 359 -7.38 -2.00 12.07
C PHE A 359 -7.95 -2.47 13.39
N THR A 360 -7.09 -2.62 14.40
CA THR A 360 -7.49 -3.07 15.74
C THR A 360 -6.86 -2.19 16.80
N SER A 361 -7.71 -1.57 17.63
CA SER A 361 -7.26 -0.76 18.78
C SER A 361 -6.37 0.43 18.42
N CYS A 362 -6.47 0.95 17.19
CA CYS A 362 -5.97 2.28 16.86
C CYS A 362 -6.87 3.32 17.53
N LEU A 363 -6.34 4.48 17.92
CA LEU A 363 -7.23 5.57 18.34
C LEU A 363 -8.04 6.08 17.13
N THR A 364 -7.38 6.33 16.01
CA THR A 364 -7.97 6.59 14.69
C THR A 364 -7.44 5.55 13.71
N ALA A 365 -8.31 4.82 13.02
CA ALA A 365 -7.86 3.84 12.03
C ALA A 365 -7.27 4.54 10.79
N ILE A 366 -8.02 5.46 10.18
CA ILE A 366 -7.60 6.22 9.00
C ILE A 366 -7.78 7.71 9.25
N LYS A 367 -6.74 8.50 9.03
CA LYS A 367 -6.78 9.98 9.02
C LYS A 367 -6.59 10.44 7.58
N SER A 368 -7.67 10.83 6.90
CA SER A 368 -7.66 11.32 5.52
C SER A 368 -7.39 12.81 5.52
N ILE A 369 -6.14 13.22 5.23
CA ILE A 369 -5.76 14.63 5.31
C ILE A 369 -6.16 15.44 4.08
N TRP A 370 -6.14 14.84 2.90
CA TRP A 370 -6.71 15.38 1.66
C TRP A 370 -6.75 14.29 0.57
N ASN A 371 -7.65 14.43 -0.40
CA ASN A 371 -7.61 13.66 -1.65
C ASN A 371 -8.46 14.31 -2.74
N TRP A 372 -8.38 13.78 -3.96
CA TRP A 372 -9.43 13.97 -4.97
C TRP A 372 -10.44 12.81 -4.91
N GLY A 373 -9.94 11.57 -4.79
CA GLY A 373 -10.79 10.43 -4.49
C GLY A 373 -10.05 9.17 -4.08
N PHE A 374 -10.60 8.49 -3.08
CA PHE A 374 -10.02 7.27 -2.53
C PHE A 374 -11.06 6.15 -2.48
N THR A 375 -10.68 4.96 -2.95
CA THR A 375 -11.53 3.76 -2.83
C THR A 375 -10.98 2.85 -1.74
N TRP A 376 -11.82 2.60 -0.74
CA TRP A 376 -11.57 1.74 0.39
C TRP A 376 -12.45 0.51 0.29
N LYS A 377 -11.87 -0.64 -0.04
CA LYS A 377 -12.61 -1.89 -0.22
C LYS A 377 -12.16 -2.92 0.82
N ASN A 378 -13.09 -3.66 1.42
CA ASN A 378 -12.77 -4.63 2.47
C ASN A 378 -12.00 -4.00 3.64
N LEU A 379 -12.52 -2.91 4.20
CA LEU A 379 -12.02 -2.38 5.46
C LEU A 379 -12.67 -3.08 6.63
N TYR A 380 -11.84 -3.52 7.58
CA TYR A 380 -12.29 -4.09 8.85
C TYR A 380 -11.72 -3.25 9.98
N VAL A 381 -12.57 -2.54 10.71
CA VAL A 381 -12.16 -1.68 11.81
C VAL A 381 -12.79 -2.15 13.10
N LEU A 382 -11.96 -2.47 14.08
CA LEU A 382 -12.36 -3.08 15.33
C LEU A 382 -11.78 -2.31 16.51
N SER A 383 -12.64 -1.89 17.44
CA SER A 383 -12.22 -1.21 18.67
C SER A 383 -11.40 0.07 18.39
N CYS A 384 -11.80 0.89 17.43
CA CYS A 384 -11.16 2.18 17.18
C CYS A 384 -12.14 3.31 17.53
N TYR A 385 -11.70 4.46 18.01
CA TYR A 385 -12.64 5.57 18.27
C TYR A 385 -13.22 6.11 16.96
N ILE A 386 -12.37 6.24 15.94
CA ILE A 386 -12.73 6.73 14.61
C ILE A 386 -12.25 5.74 13.54
N ALA A 387 -13.12 5.36 12.59
CA ALA A 387 -12.68 4.55 11.44
C ALA A 387 -12.04 5.41 10.35
N ILE A 388 -12.73 6.45 9.87
CA ILE A 388 -12.18 7.40 8.88
C ILE A 388 -12.40 8.82 9.38
N ASP A 389 -11.31 9.53 9.63
CA ASP A 389 -11.31 10.95 9.99
C ASP A 389 -10.88 11.81 8.80
N ALA A 390 -11.83 12.47 8.15
CA ALA A 390 -11.67 13.33 6.98
C ALA A 390 -11.98 14.81 7.31
N THR A 391 -11.42 15.27 8.43
CA THR A 391 -11.66 16.62 8.99
C THR A 391 -10.56 17.64 8.70
N GLU A 392 -9.47 17.23 8.06
CA GLU A 392 -8.33 18.11 7.76
C GLU A 392 -8.41 18.71 6.35
N TYR A 393 -7.61 19.77 6.15
CA TYR A 393 -7.35 20.42 4.87
C TYR A 393 -5.84 20.59 4.67
N SER A 394 -5.39 20.48 3.43
CA SER A 394 -4.02 20.82 3.03
C SER A 394 -3.76 22.32 3.22
N GLY A 395 -2.49 22.70 3.28
CA GLY A 395 -2.11 24.10 3.37
C GLY A 395 -2.31 24.81 2.03
N THR A 396 -1.59 24.34 1.01
CA THR A 396 -1.67 24.90 -0.34
C THR A 396 -3.04 24.60 -0.96
N GLY A 397 -3.79 25.65 -1.29
CA GLY A 397 -5.10 25.54 -1.94
C GLY A 397 -6.25 25.15 -1.01
N ASN A 398 -6.00 24.95 0.29
CA ASN A 398 -7.01 24.55 1.26
C ASN A 398 -7.83 23.32 0.80
N GLN A 399 -7.15 22.30 0.25
CA GLN A 399 -7.77 21.10 -0.30
C GLN A 399 -8.03 20.10 0.82
N GLY A 400 -9.30 19.77 1.07
CA GLY A 400 -9.68 18.70 1.99
C GLY A 400 -9.79 17.35 1.31
N THR A 401 -10.45 16.40 1.98
CA THR A 401 -10.88 15.14 1.35
C THR A 401 -11.97 15.42 0.32
N GLY A 402 -11.70 15.17 -0.96
CA GLY A 402 -12.66 15.37 -2.05
C GLY A 402 -13.72 14.27 -2.14
N SER A 403 -13.31 12.99 -2.10
CA SER A 403 -14.25 11.88 -2.12
C SER A 403 -13.76 10.59 -1.46
N ILE A 404 -14.72 9.83 -0.92
CA ILE A 404 -14.51 8.56 -0.22
C ILE A 404 -15.53 7.54 -0.74
N ALA A 405 -15.05 6.41 -1.27
CA ALA A 405 -15.88 5.23 -1.49
C ALA A 405 -15.51 4.14 -0.47
N VAL A 406 -16.46 3.70 0.36
CA VAL A 406 -16.29 2.57 1.29
C VAL A 406 -17.16 1.41 0.82
N VAL A 407 -16.50 0.32 0.43
CA VAL A 407 -17.13 -0.82 -0.26
C VAL A 407 -16.83 -2.13 0.46
N ASP A 408 -17.81 -3.01 0.62
CA ASP A 408 -17.65 -4.37 1.18
C ASP A 408 -16.92 -4.39 2.54
N SER A 409 -17.32 -3.53 3.48
CA SER A 409 -16.55 -3.23 4.70
C SER A 409 -17.34 -3.49 5.98
N HIS A 410 -16.65 -3.58 7.11
CA HIS A 410 -17.24 -3.76 8.43
C HIS A 410 -16.54 -2.96 9.52
N PHE A 411 -17.31 -2.16 10.27
CA PHE A 411 -16.84 -1.42 11.43
C PHE A 411 -17.58 -1.86 12.69
N ASN A 412 -16.86 -2.34 13.72
CA ASN A 412 -17.45 -2.76 14.99
C ASN A 412 -16.72 -2.14 16.19
N GLY A 413 -17.49 -1.56 17.12
CA GLY A 413 -16.94 -0.86 18.27
C GLY A 413 -16.25 0.41 17.85
N VAL A 414 -16.89 1.15 16.94
CA VAL A 414 -16.39 2.39 16.37
C VAL A 414 -17.41 3.51 16.64
N PRO A 415 -17.27 4.27 17.74
CA PRO A 415 -18.19 5.35 18.09
C PRO A 415 -18.46 6.32 16.93
N TYR A 416 -17.42 6.65 16.15
CA TYR A 416 -17.53 7.54 15.00
C TYR A 416 -17.00 6.84 13.74
N ALA A 417 -17.87 6.29 12.91
CA ALA A 417 -17.38 5.56 11.73
C ALA A 417 -16.69 6.50 10.72
N ILE A 418 -17.37 7.57 10.29
CA ILE A 418 -16.80 8.56 9.38
C ILE A 418 -17.05 9.96 9.94
N THR A 419 -15.98 10.70 10.23
CA THR A 419 -16.04 12.12 10.58
C THR A 419 -15.57 12.96 9.41
N ILE A 420 -16.32 14.01 9.06
CA ILE A 420 -15.98 14.91 7.97
C ILE A 420 -15.92 16.36 8.45
N ALA A 421 -15.09 17.17 7.81
CA ALA A 421 -15.21 18.61 7.91
C ALA A 421 -16.30 19.14 6.97
N HIS A 422 -16.81 20.32 7.31
CA HIS A 422 -17.70 21.10 6.46
C HIS A 422 -17.29 22.57 6.53
N THR A 423 -16.78 23.10 5.43
CA THR A 423 -16.41 24.51 5.29
C THR A 423 -17.21 25.16 4.17
N ALA A 424 -18.02 26.16 4.52
CA ALA A 424 -18.93 26.83 3.59
C ALA A 424 -19.87 25.87 2.84
N ASN A 425 -19.57 25.54 1.57
CA ASN A 425 -20.37 24.66 0.71
C ASN A 425 -19.64 23.36 0.34
N GLU A 426 -18.48 23.10 0.95
CA GLU A 426 -17.59 21.99 0.60
C GLU A 426 -17.58 20.95 1.72
N GLN A 427 -17.86 19.70 1.32
CA GLN A 427 -17.74 18.49 2.13
C GLN A 427 -17.33 17.32 1.21
N PRO A 428 -16.72 16.25 1.75
CA PRO A 428 -16.38 15.08 0.96
C PRO A 428 -17.63 14.46 0.31
N ASN A 429 -17.51 14.04 -0.96
CA ASN A 429 -18.49 13.16 -1.58
C ASN A 429 -18.27 11.74 -1.03
N ILE A 430 -19.33 11.11 -0.51
CA ILE A 430 -19.25 9.80 0.13
C ILE A 430 -20.15 8.82 -0.61
N VAL A 431 -19.61 7.63 -0.88
CA VAL A 431 -20.37 6.45 -1.30
C VAL A 431 -20.11 5.33 -0.30
N LEU A 432 -21.17 4.81 0.30
CA LEU A 432 -21.14 3.62 1.15
C LEU A 432 -21.90 2.51 0.42
N ASP A 433 -21.28 1.36 0.25
CA ASP A 433 -21.85 0.24 -0.50
C ASP A 433 -21.47 -1.09 0.13
N ASN A 434 -22.45 -1.90 0.51
CA ASN A 434 -22.24 -3.13 1.29
C ASN A 434 -21.37 -2.89 2.55
N LEU A 435 -21.81 -1.94 3.40
CA LEU A 435 -21.13 -1.61 4.66
C LEU A 435 -21.96 -2.11 5.85
N LEU A 436 -21.33 -2.87 6.74
CA LEU A 436 -21.86 -3.21 8.05
C LEU A 436 -21.24 -2.28 9.12
N VAL A 437 -22.07 -1.69 9.98
CA VAL A 437 -21.60 -0.90 11.13
C VAL A 437 -22.31 -1.37 12.40
N GLU A 438 -21.54 -1.59 13.45
CA GLU A 438 -22.02 -2.03 14.76
C GLU A 438 -21.40 -1.17 15.87
N ASN A 439 -22.17 -0.95 16.94
CA ASN A 439 -21.71 -0.23 18.13
C ASN A 439 -21.11 1.15 17.80
N SER A 440 -21.88 1.94 17.05
CA SER A 440 -21.48 3.27 16.60
C SER A 440 -22.48 4.31 17.06
N ALA A 441 -22.01 5.46 17.54
CA ALA A 441 -22.87 6.60 17.86
C ALA A 441 -23.32 7.33 16.58
N SER A 442 -22.44 7.41 15.59
CA SER A 442 -22.71 8.03 14.29
C SER A 442 -21.94 7.32 13.18
N VAL A 443 -22.62 7.06 12.07
CA VAL A 443 -21.97 6.49 10.88
C VAL A 443 -21.31 7.59 10.05
N VAL A 444 -21.99 8.72 9.83
CA VAL A 444 -21.42 9.91 9.19
C VAL A 444 -21.75 11.13 10.04
N LEU A 445 -20.70 11.79 10.55
CA LEU A 445 -20.78 12.96 11.42
C LEU A 445 -20.01 14.14 10.82
N ILE A 446 -20.66 15.30 10.71
CA ILE A 446 -19.94 16.57 10.49
C ILE A 446 -19.32 16.97 11.83
N SER A 447 -18.00 17.12 11.86
CA SER A 447 -17.27 17.48 13.08
C SER A 447 -17.77 18.82 13.63
N GLY A 448 -18.18 18.85 14.90
CA GLY A 448 -18.79 20.02 15.55
C GLY A 448 -20.19 20.40 15.05
N GLY A 449 -20.79 19.59 14.16
CA GLY A 449 -22.07 19.86 13.50
C GLY A 449 -23.08 18.72 13.63
N GLU A 450 -23.91 18.56 12.61
CA GLU A 450 -24.97 17.55 12.59
C GLU A 450 -24.47 16.15 12.22
N THR A 451 -25.23 15.14 12.65
CA THR A 451 -25.04 13.74 12.21
C THR A 451 -25.85 13.50 10.95
N LEU A 452 -25.16 13.25 9.82
CA LEU A 452 -25.80 12.99 8.52
C LEU A 452 -26.36 11.57 8.41
N LEU A 453 -25.70 10.60 9.06
CA LEU A 453 -26.14 9.21 9.10
C LEU A 453 -25.99 8.68 10.54
N PRO A 454 -27.11 8.46 11.27
CA PRO A 454 -27.06 8.04 12.66
C PRO A 454 -26.50 6.62 12.82
N GLY A 455 -25.85 6.40 13.95
CA GLY A 455 -25.37 5.07 14.36
C GLY A 455 -26.42 4.27 15.13
N SER A 456 -26.00 3.13 15.65
CA SER A 456 -26.79 2.26 16.51
C SER A 456 -25.88 1.45 17.44
N THR A 457 -26.45 1.00 18.56
CA THR A 457 -25.81 0.01 19.44
C THR A 457 -25.92 -1.43 18.93
N GLY A 458 -26.64 -1.66 17.83
CA GLY A 458 -26.71 -2.94 17.12
C GLY A 458 -26.29 -2.80 15.66
N ALA A 459 -26.47 -3.86 14.89
CA ALA A 459 -26.05 -3.92 13.49
C ALA A 459 -26.87 -3.00 12.57
N LEU A 460 -26.17 -2.21 11.75
CA LEU A 460 -26.70 -1.41 10.65
C LEU A 460 -26.05 -1.87 9.35
N TYR A 461 -26.88 -2.32 8.41
CA TYR A 461 -26.42 -2.74 7.08
C TYR A 461 -26.81 -1.72 6.02
N PHE A 462 -25.81 -1.18 5.33
CA PHE A 462 -25.96 -0.19 4.28
C PHE A 462 -25.71 -0.85 2.92
N ASN A 463 -26.79 -1.19 2.21
CA ASN A 463 -26.66 -1.72 0.86
C ASN A 463 -26.08 -0.66 -0.09
N SER A 464 -26.63 0.56 -0.07
CA SER A 464 -26.08 1.73 -0.78
C SER A 464 -26.57 3.04 -0.15
N TRP A 465 -25.65 3.94 0.20
CA TRP A 465 -25.92 5.28 0.72
C TRP A 465 -24.92 6.28 0.13
N VAL A 466 -25.36 7.52 -0.13
CA VAL A 466 -24.51 8.58 -0.66
C VAL A 466 -24.69 9.91 0.05
N SER A 467 -23.62 10.70 0.07
CA SER A 467 -23.61 12.13 0.38
C SER A 467 -22.84 12.86 -0.71
N GLY A 468 -23.46 13.80 -1.42
CA GLY A 468 -22.81 14.54 -2.50
C GLY A 468 -23.77 15.01 -3.60
N TYR A 469 -23.23 15.30 -4.77
CA TYR A 469 -24.03 15.68 -5.95
C TYR A 469 -24.33 14.45 -6.81
N ARG A 470 -25.61 14.18 -7.07
CA ARG A 470 -26.08 12.98 -7.79
C ARG A 470 -26.74 13.37 -9.10
N TYR A 471 -26.47 12.59 -10.14
CA TYR A 471 -27.16 12.64 -11.44
C TYR A 471 -27.99 11.37 -11.63
N LEU A 472 -29.18 11.49 -12.22
CA LEU A 472 -30.09 10.39 -12.52
C LEU A 472 -30.17 10.10 -14.03
N PRO A 473 -30.60 8.89 -14.44
CA PRO A 473 -30.69 8.53 -15.86
C PRO A 473 -31.63 9.42 -16.70
N ASP A 474 -32.58 10.09 -16.05
CA ASP A 474 -33.47 11.06 -16.69
C ASP A 474 -32.84 12.46 -16.90
N GLY A 475 -31.57 12.63 -16.49
CA GLY A 475 -30.82 13.87 -16.59
C GLY A 475 -31.03 14.83 -15.41
N SER A 476 -31.90 14.51 -14.45
CA SER A 476 -32.05 15.33 -13.24
C SER A 476 -30.84 15.20 -12.31
N ALA A 477 -30.56 16.27 -11.56
CA ALA A 477 -29.41 16.30 -10.66
C ALA A 477 -29.65 17.16 -9.41
N GLY A 478 -28.92 16.87 -8.34
CA GLY A 478 -29.01 17.64 -7.10
C GLY A 478 -28.15 17.08 -5.97
N LYS A 479 -28.05 17.86 -4.88
CA LYS A 479 -27.44 17.38 -3.63
C LYS A 479 -28.30 16.26 -3.03
N SER A 480 -27.65 15.21 -2.55
CA SER A 480 -28.30 14.04 -1.95
C SER A 480 -27.49 13.56 -0.75
N ASN A 481 -28.17 13.37 0.39
CA ASN A 481 -27.64 12.73 1.59
C ASN A 481 -28.65 11.65 1.98
N GLY A 482 -28.43 10.40 1.57
CA GLY A 482 -29.45 9.37 1.77
C GLY A 482 -29.19 8.04 1.08
N PHE A 483 -30.07 7.10 1.38
CA PHE A 483 -30.07 5.77 0.79
C PHE A 483 -30.43 5.80 -0.70
N ILE A 484 -29.77 4.96 -1.48
CA ILE A 484 -30.10 4.77 -2.89
C ILE A 484 -31.03 3.56 -3.04
N ASN A 485 -32.20 3.79 -3.66
CA ASN A 485 -33.16 2.74 -4.00
C ASN A 485 -33.72 2.97 -5.42
N PRO A 486 -33.63 1.97 -6.34
CA PRO A 486 -32.88 0.73 -6.19
C PRO A 486 -31.37 1.02 -6.11
N ALA A 487 -30.66 0.24 -5.29
CA ALA A 487 -29.20 0.29 -5.26
C ALA A 487 -28.62 -0.04 -6.66
N PRO A 488 -27.42 0.45 -7.00
CA PRO A 488 -26.76 0.11 -8.25
C PRO A 488 -26.70 -1.41 -8.46
N ASN A 489 -27.05 -1.87 -9.67
CA ASN A 489 -26.99 -3.29 -10.00
C ASN A 489 -25.52 -3.76 -9.99
N LYS A 490 -25.26 -4.84 -9.25
CA LYS A 490 -23.95 -5.51 -9.23
C LYS A 490 -24.08 -6.87 -9.93
N PRO A 491 -23.61 -7.01 -11.17
CA PRO A 491 -23.65 -8.28 -11.88
C PRO A 491 -22.99 -9.39 -11.06
N SER A 492 -23.66 -10.53 -10.91
CA SER A 492 -23.17 -11.65 -10.09
C SER A 492 -21.81 -12.19 -10.53
N LEU A 493 -21.43 -12.02 -11.80
CA LEU A 493 -20.11 -12.37 -12.35
C LEU A 493 -18.95 -11.55 -11.76
N LEU A 494 -19.24 -10.39 -11.14
CA LEU A 494 -18.24 -9.55 -10.48
C LEU A 494 -18.15 -9.81 -8.96
N LEU A 495 -19.01 -10.67 -8.43
CA LEU A 495 -19.15 -10.90 -6.99
C LEU A 495 -18.55 -12.26 -6.59
N ASP A 496 -18.05 -12.35 -5.36
CA ASP A 496 -17.69 -13.63 -4.74
C ASP A 496 -18.90 -14.29 -4.05
N GLY A 497 -18.68 -15.44 -3.41
CA GLY A 497 -19.74 -16.21 -2.75
C GLY A 497 -20.43 -15.50 -1.58
N SER A 498 -19.85 -14.42 -1.05
CA SER A 498 -20.45 -13.58 -0.01
C SER A 498 -21.34 -12.46 -0.58
N GLY A 499 -21.27 -12.21 -1.90
CA GLY A 499 -21.93 -11.08 -2.54
C GLY A 499 -21.11 -9.79 -2.55
N ALA A 500 -19.88 -9.81 -2.00
CA ALA A 500 -18.90 -8.74 -2.14
C ALA A 500 -18.25 -8.77 -3.52
N PHE A 501 -17.67 -7.66 -3.98
CA PHE A 501 -16.89 -7.65 -5.22
C PHE A 501 -15.68 -8.58 -5.10
N PHE A 502 -15.48 -9.42 -6.12
CA PHE A 502 -14.41 -10.40 -6.16
C PHE A 502 -13.05 -9.75 -5.95
N ARG A 503 -12.21 -10.43 -5.18
CA ARG A 503 -10.85 -10.02 -4.86
C ARG A 503 -9.91 -11.21 -4.92
N LYS A 504 -8.70 -10.97 -5.43
CA LYS A 504 -7.60 -11.95 -5.37
C LYS A 504 -6.29 -11.24 -4.98
N PRO A 505 -5.65 -11.62 -3.85
CA PRO A 505 -4.31 -11.14 -3.52
C PRO A 505 -3.30 -11.49 -4.61
N LYS A 506 -2.22 -10.70 -4.71
CA LYS A 506 -1.08 -11.02 -5.59
C LYS A 506 -0.54 -12.41 -5.22
N PRO A 507 -0.60 -13.42 -6.12
CA PRO A 507 -0.10 -14.74 -5.82
C PRO A 507 1.44 -14.69 -5.66
N GLN A 508 1.95 -15.29 -4.59
CA GLN A 508 3.39 -15.34 -4.31
C GLN A 508 4.02 -16.69 -4.58
N TYR A 509 3.22 -17.74 -4.79
CA TYR A 509 3.67 -19.09 -5.14
C TYR A 509 4.67 -19.68 -4.15
N VAL A 510 4.37 -19.54 -2.85
CA VAL A 510 5.13 -20.19 -1.76
C VAL A 510 5.14 -21.71 -1.96
N GLY A 511 6.30 -22.35 -1.77
CA GLY A 511 6.47 -23.79 -1.93
C GLY A 511 6.48 -24.29 -3.37
N VAL A 512 6.46 -23.41 -4.38
CA VAL A 512 6.55 -23.77 -5.79
C VAL A 512 7.98 -23.57 -6.29
N THR A 513 8.48 -24.51 -7.09
CA THR A 513 9.69 -24.33 -7.90
C THR A 513 9.29 -23.87 -9.31
N PRO A 514 9.56 -22.61 -9.69
CA PRO A 514 9.21 -22.12 -11.02
C PRO A 514 10.10 -22.71 -12.12
N VAL A 515 9.56 -22.79 -13.33
CA VAL A 515 10.34 -22.99 -14.56
C VAL A 515 10.97 -21.66 -14.94
N VAL A 516 12.28 -21.60 -15.12
CA VAL A 516 13.02 -20.34 -15.34
C VAL A 516 13.22 -20.11 -16.83
N ALA A 517 12.72 -19.00 -17.38
CA ALA A 517 12.77 -18.74 -18.82
C ALA A 517 14.19 -18.73 -19.41
N THR A 518 15.16 -18.17 -18.69
CA THR A 518 16.57 -18.09 -19.13
C THR A 518 17.25 -19.45 -19.22
N ASP A 519 16.82 -20.45 -18.44
CA ASP A 519 17.33 -21.82 -18.51
C ASP A 519 16.90 -22.52 -19.82
N HIS A 520 15.94 -21.94 -20.54
CA HIS A 520 15.45 -22.38 -21.84
C HIS A 520 15.97 -21.52 -23.01
N GLY A 521 17.08 -20.80 -22.81
CA GLY A 521 17.75 -20.03 -23.87
C GLY A 521 17.05 -18.73 -24.26
N ILE A 522 16.09 -18.26 -23.46
CA ILE A 522 15.44 -16.97 -23.66
C ILE A 522 16.30 -15.88 -23.02
N SER A 523 16.90 -15.02 -23.84
CA SER A 523 17.73 -13.91 -23.36
C SER A 523 16.89 -12.79 -22.75
N ASN A 524 17.36 -12.24 -21.64
CA ASN A 524 16.78 -11.08 -20.94
C ASN A 524 17.69 -9.83 -21.02
N ASP A 525 18.65 -9.82 -21.94
CA ASP A 525 19.69 -8.79 -22.07
C ASP A 525 19.29 -7.59 -22.94
N GLY A 526 18.05 -7.55 -23.41
CA GLY A 526 17.57 -6.50 -24.32
C GLY A 526 18.06 -6.67 -25.76
N THR A 527 18.45 -7.87 -26.17
CA THR A 527 18.88 -8.17 -27.55
C THR A 527 18.20 -9.42 -28.12
N GLY A 528 18.16 -9.51 -29.45
CA GLY A 528 17.62 -10.65 -30.20
C GLY A 528 16.11 -10.84 -30.08
N ASP A 529 15.48 -11.47 -31.09
CA ASP A 529 14.06 -11.79 -31.03
C ASP A 529 13.80 -13.04 -30.17
N GLN A 530 13.12 -12.83 -29.03
CA GLN A 530 12.76 -13.87 -28.08
C GLN A 530 11.37 -14.48 -28.33
N ALA A 531 10.58 -13.94 -29.28
CA ALA A 531 9.16 -14.26 -29.41
C ALA A 531 8.89 -15.76 -29.61
N ARG A 532 9.64 -16.42 -30.50
CA ARG A 532 9.48 -17.86 -30.77
C ARG A 532 9.77 -18.70 -29.53
N ALA A 533 10.90 -18.47 -28.88
CA ALA A 533 11.32 -19.24 -27.71
C ALA A 533 10.37 -19.04 -26.53
N ILE A 534 9.86 -17.82 -26.32
CA ILE A 534 8.85 -17.54 -25.31
C ILE A 534 7.55 -18.31 -25.62
N ASN A 535 7.07 -18.29 -26.87
CA ASN A 535 5.87 -19.03 -27.26
C ASN A 535 6.03 -20.56 -27.06
N GLU A 536 7.20 -21.11 -27.38
CA GLU A 536 7.52 -22.53 -27.17
C GLU A 536 7.57 -22.88 -25.67
N LEU A 537 8.16 -22.04 -24.83
CA LEU A 537 8.19 -22.24 -23.38
C LEU A 537 6.78 -22.22 -22.79
N LEU A 538 5.99 -21.18 -23.09
CA LEU A 538 4.65 -21.01 -22.53
C LEU A 538 3.72 -22.17 -22.93
N SER A 539 3.84 -22.69 -24.15
CA SER A 539 3.06 -23.84 -24.62
C SER A 539 3.54 -25.18 -24.04
N SER A 540 4.85 -25.33 -23.75
CA SER A 540 5.40 -26.57 -23.20
C SER A 540 5.14 -26.74 -21.70
N TYR A 541 4.94 -25.64 -20.96
CA TYR A 541 4.84 -25.62 -19.50
C TYR A 541 3.48 -25.14 -18.98
N LEU A 542 2.39 -25.52 -19.66
CA LEU A 542 1.02 -25.20 -19.23
C LEU A 542 0.74 -25.64 -17.80
N GLY A 543 0.14 -24.76 -17.00
CA GLY A 543 -0.20 -25.01 -15.60
C GLY A 543 0.96 -24.85 -14.60
N SER A 544 2.21 -24.90 -15.06
CA SER A 544 3.39 -24.59 -14.26
C SER A 544 3.53 -23.08 -14.02
N VAL A 545 4.24 -22.70 -12.96
CA VAL A 545 4.64 -21.32 -12.73
C VAL A 545 5.92 -21.07 -13.51
N ILE A 546 5.90 -20.10 -14.41
CA ILE A 546 7.02 -19.73 -15.26
C ILE A 546 7.57 -18.40 -14.79
N PHE A 547 8.83 -18.40 -14.38
CA PHE A 547 9.56 -17.23 -13.93
C PHE A 547 10.35 -16.62 -15.09
N PHE A 548 10.05 -15.35 -15.37
CA PHE A 548 10.84 -14.48 -16.23
C PHE A 548 11.70 -13.60 -15.33
N PRO A 549 13.01 -13.90 -15.17
CA PRO A 549 13.92 -13.05 -14.42
C PRO A 549 13.86 -11.60 -14.90
N ALA A 550 14.21 -10.66 -14.01
CA ALA A 550 14.30 -9.25 -14.38
C ALA A 550 15.20 -9.07 -15.62
N GLY A 551 14.83 -8.15 -16.49
CA GLY A 551 15.55 -7.88 -17.74
C GLY A 551 14.59 -7.43 -18.84
N VAL A 552 15.12 -7.36 -20.07
CA VAL A 552 14.38 -6.92 -21.25
C VAL A 552 14.40 -8.04 -22.28
N TYR A 553 13.21 -8.52 -22.63
CA TYR A 553 12.95 -9.55 -23.61
C TYR A 553 12.42 -8.87 -24.87
N LEU A 554 13.29 -8.62 -25.86
CA LEU A 554 12.85 -8.08 -27.14
C LEU A 554 12.04 -9.12 -27.89
N VAL A 555 10.94 -8.70 -28.49
CA VAL A 555 10.09 -9.57 -29.32
C VAL A 555 9.76 -8.84 -30.62
N GLU A 556 9.92 -9.52 -31.75
CA GLU A 556 9.62 -8.99 -33.09
C GLU A 556 8.32 -9.57 -33.67
N SER A 557 7.64 -10.44 -32.91
CA SER A 557 6.32 -10.98 -33.24
C SER A 557 5.49 -11.23 -31.98
N THR A 558 4.19 -11.49 -32.14
CA THR A 558 3.27 -11.66 -31.01
C THR A 558 3.69 -12.80 -30.07
N VAL A 559 3.80 -12.48 -28.77
CA VAL A 559 3.84 -13.46 -27.68
C VAL A 559 2.41 -13.88 -27.35
N ASN A 560 2.09 -15.14 -27.60
CA ASN A 560 0.81 -15.74 -27.27
C ASN A 560 0.91 -16.37 -25.87
N ILE A 561 0.01 -16.00 -24.96
CA ILE A 561 -0.08 -16.57 -23.61
C ILE A 561 -1.23 -17.57 -23.59
N PRO A 562 -0.98 -18.88 -23.62
CA PRO A 562 -2.03 -19.90 -23.62
C PRO A 562 -2.89 -19.85 -22.34
N VAL A 563 -4.14 -20.32 -22.45
CA VAL A 563 -5.03 -20.48 -21.29
C VAL A 563 -4.36 -21.41 -20.27
N GLY A 564 -4.39 -21.02 -18.99
CA GLY A 564 -3.77 -21.78 -17.89
C GLY A 564 -2.31 -21.42 -17.59
N SER A 565 -1.70 -20.51 -18.35
CA SER A 565 -0.37 -19.98 -18.05
C SER A 565 -0.32 -19.24 -16.70
N LYS A 566 0.75 -19.46 -15.92
CA LYS A 566 1.04 -18.71 -14.70
C LYS A 566 2.43 -18.08 -14.83
N ILE A 567 2.48 -16.79 -15.10
CA ILE A 567 3.72 -16.06 -15.37
C ILE A 567 4.05 -15.15 -14.19
N ILE A 568 5.31 -15.16 -13.74
CA ILE A 568 5.82 -14.27 -12.72
C ILE A 568 7.11 -13.59 -13.19
N GLY A 569 7.31 -12.34 -12.75
CA GLY A 569 8.57 -11.62 -12.89
C GLY A 569 9.11 -11.16 -11.53
N SER A 570 10.31 -10.60 -11.52
CA SER A 570 10.97 -10.02 -10.35
C SER A 570 11.40 -8.60 -10.68
N GLY A 571 11.21 -7.62 -9.78
CA GLY A 571 11.44 -6.24 -10.17
C GLY A 571 10.44 -5.86 -11.25
N TRP A 572 10.94 -5.60 -12.46
CA TRP A 572 10.18 -5.20 -13.64
C TRP A 572 10.70 -5.94 -14.88
N SER A 573 10.32 -7.21 -15.04
CA SER A 573 10.62 -8.00 -16.24
C SER A 573 9.83 -7.44 -17.44
N GLN A 574 10.50 -7.07 -18.52
CA GLN A 574 9.89 -6.34 -19.64
C GLN A 574 9.83 -7.20 -20.91
N ILE A 575 8.64 -7.46 -21.44
CA ILE A 575 8.47 -7.91 -22.82
C ILE A 575 8.33 -6.65 -23.68
N MET A 576 9.30 -6.40 -24.56
CA MET A 576 9.39 -5.16 -25.33
C MET A 576 9.21 -5.47 -26.82
N GLY A 577 8.08 -5.04 -27.39
CA GLY A 577 7.82 -5.17 -28.81
C GLY A 577 8.69 -4.23 -29.63
N THR A 578 9.30 -4.74 -30.69
CA THR A 578 10.13 -3.97 -31.63
C THR A 578 10.04 -4.55 -33.05
N GLY A 579 10.63 -3.87 -34.03
CA GLY A 579 10.65 -4.31 -35.43
C GLY A 579 9.35 -4.04 -36.20
N SER A 580 9.41 -4.32 -37.50
CA SER A 580 8.40 -3.91 -38.49
C SER A 580 7.00 -4.48 -38.26
N THR A 581 6.87 -5.58 -37.51
CA THR A 581 5.58 -6.17 -37.15
C THR A 581 4.66 -5.21 -36.39
N PHE A 582 5.22 -4.27 -35.63
CA PHE A 582 4.45 -3.36 -34.77
C PHE A 582 4.47 -1.89 -35.24
N GLU A 583 5.02 -1.60 -36.42
CA GLU A 583 5.22 -0.21 -36.90
C GLU A 583 4.02 0.35 -37.70
N ASP A 584 3.13 -0.52 -38.22
CA ASP A 584 2.02 -0.10 -39.08
C ASP A 584 0.74 0.22 -38.26
N GLU A 585 0.45 1.51 -38.08
CA GLU A 585 -0.77 1.97 -37.42
C GLU A 585 -2.06 1.66 -38.20
N SER A 586 -1.96 1.45 -39.52
CA SER A 586 -3.09 1.09 -40.38
C SER A 586 -3.43 -0.41 -40.28
N ASN A 587 -2.49 -1.23 -39.80
CA ASN A 587 -2.65 -2.65 -39.55
C ASN A 587 -2.02 -3.06 -38.22
N PRO A 588 -2.57 -2.60 -37.08
CA PRO A 588 -1.93 -2.75 -35.79
C PRO A 588 -1.85 -4.22 -35.37
N THR A 589 -0.67 -4.62 -34.90
CA THR A 589 -0.43 -5.97 -34.35
C THR A 589 -0.17 -5.90 -32.85
N VAL A 590 -0.73 -6.85 -32.09
CA VAL A 590 -0.54 -6.93 -30.64
C VAL A 590 0.81 -7.57 -30.28
N VAL A 591 1.53 -6.96 -29.34
CA VAL A 591 2.80 -7.51 -28.81
C VAL A 591 2.52 -8.76 -27.95
N VAL A 592 1.57 -8.67 -27.02
CA VAL A 592 1.18 -9.77 -26.13
C VAL A 592 -0.29 -10.08 -26.36
N ARG A 593 -0.59 -11.35 -26.67
CA ARG A 593 -1.95 -11.86 -26.87
C ARG A 593 -2.28 -12.87 -25.76
N PRO A 594 -3.04 -12.50 -24.71
CA PRO A 594 -3.67 -13.49 -23.86
C PRO A 594 -4.63 -14.34 -24.70
N ALA A 595 -4.61 -15.66 -24.51
CA ALA A 595 -5.49 -16.56 -25.23
C ALA A 595 -6.97 -16.17 -25.04
N GLN A 596 -7.76 -16.32 -26.10
CA GLN A 596 -9.21 -16.12 -26.04
C GLN A 596 -9.81 -17.29 -25.24
N CYS A 597 -10.54 -16.96 -24.17
CA CYS A 597 -11.30 -17.92 -23.36
C CYS A 597 -12.49 -18.49 -24.13
#